data_AF-A0A420Y748-F1
#
_entry.id   AF-A0A420Y748-F1
#
_cell.length_a   1.000
_cell.length_b   1.000
_cell.length_c   1.000
_cell.angle_alpha   90.00
_cell.angle_beta   90.00
_cell.angle_gamma   90.00
#
_symmetry.space_group_name_H-M   'P 1'
#
loop_
_entity.id
_entity.type
_entity.pdbx_description
1 polymer ?
#
loop_
_entity_poly.entity_id
_entity_poly.type
_entity_poly.pdbx_seq_one_letter_code
_entity_poly.pdbx_strand_id
1 'polypeptide(L)'
;MQLPTAALVSLIPFLPIITAQGSSGSGKTTRYWDCCKPSCGWPKKGNAPSPVGTCDKNDRPLNDGGNTKSGCDNGGSAFMCSSQSPWAVNETVSYGWAAVNIAGSNEASWCCACYELTFTSGAVNGKKLIVQATNTGGDLGNNHFDLAVGFEPGDEDEDGRVHC
;
A
#
# COMPACT_ATOMS: atom_id res chain seq x y z
N MET A 1 -38.06 -19.72 -38.11
CA MET A 1 -38.13 -18.34 -37.59
C MET A 1 -36.71 -17.79 -37.56
N GLN A 2 -36.38 -16.92 -38.50
CA GLN A 2 -35.07 -16.28 -38.62
C GLN A 2 -35.19 -14.91 -37.95
N LEU A 3 -34.45 -14.69 -36.85
CA LEU A 3 -34.36 -13.37 -36.24
C LEU A 3 -33.60 -12.43 -37.19
N PRO A 4 -34.07 -11.19 -37.42
CA PRO A 4 -33.38 -10.25 -38.28
C PRO A 4 -32.07 -9.78 -37.63
N THR A 5 -30.98 -9.84 -38.39
CA THR A 5 -29.61 -9.40 -38.02
C THR A 5 -29.48 -7.91 -37.71
N ALA A 6 -30.55 -7.12 -37.85
CA ALA A 6 -30.55 -5.69 -37.62
C ALA A 6 -30.63 -5.27 -36.13
N ALA A 7 -30.76 -6.21 -35.20
CA ALA A 7 -30.90 -5.91 -33.76
C ALA A 7 -29.57 -5.86 -32.97
N LEU A 8 -28.41 -5.97 -33.64
CA LEU A 8 -27.11 -6.14 -32.97
C LEU A 8 -26.25 -4.86 -32.87
N VAL A 9 -26.70 -3.71 -33.36
CA VAL A 9 -25.85 -2.50 -33.45
C VAL A 9 -26.14 -1.45 -32.36
N SER A 10 -27.16 -1.62 -31.49
CA SER A 10 -27.54 -0.57 -30.52
C SER A 10 -27.05 -0.77 -29.07
N LEU A 11 -26.07 -1.64 -28.80
CA LEU A 11 -25.61 -1.95 -27.43
C LEU A 11 -24.31 -1.24 -27.01
N ILE A 12 -23.80 -0.29 -27.79
CA ILE A 12 -22.63 0.52 -27.43
C ILE A 12 -23.12 1.95 -27.16
N PRO A 13 -23.58 2.27 -25.93
CA PRO A 13 -22.83 3.30 -25.21
C PRO A 13 -22.97 3.19 -23.68
N PHE A 14 -22.51 2.14 -23.02
CA PHE A 14 -22.36 2.15 -21.55
C PHE A 14 -21.20 1.25 -21.10
N LEU A 15 -20.00 1.53 -21.61
CA LEU A 15 -18.80 1.17 -20.87
C LEU A 15 -18.68 2.19 -19.73
N PRO A 16 -18.81 1.80 -18.45
CA PRO A 16 -18.54 2.73 -17.36
C PRO A 16 -17.09 3.18 -17.49
N ILE A 17 -16.89 4.47 -17.74
CA ILE A 17 -15.58 5.09 -17.56
C ILE A 17 -15.33 5.01 -16.06
N ILE A 18 -14.53 4.04 -15.64
CA ILE A 18 -14.05 3.95 -14.26
C ILE A 18 -13.10 5.13 -14.09
N THR A 19 -13.65 6.28 -13.70
CA THR A 19 -12.84 7.36 -13.15
C THR A 19 -12.29 6.87 -11.82
N ALA A 20 -11.00 7.08 -11.58
CA ALA A 20 -10.43 6.86 -10.25
C ALA A 20 -11.13 7.83 -9.28
N GLN A 21 -12.15 7.33 -8.58
CA GLN A 21 -12.88 8.07 -7.55
C GLN A 21 -12.09 7.92 -6.26
N GLY A 22 -11.42 8.98 -5.80
CA GLY A 22 -10.60 8.95 -4.60
C GLY A 22 -10.05 10.32 -4.23
N SER A 23 -9.53 10.44 -3.01
CA SER A 23 -8.83 11.66 -2.58
C SER A 23 -7.66 11.95 -3.51
N SER A 24 -7.53 13.22 -3.92
CA SER A 24 -6.43 13.69 -4.77
C SER A 24 -5.96 15.06 -4.29
N GLY A 25 -4.72 15.41 -4.63
CA GLY A 25 -4.12 16.68 -4.27
C GLY A 25 -2.61 16.61 -4.24
N SER A 26 -2.00 17.66 -3.69
CA SER A 26 -0.56 17.72 -3.45
C SER A 26 -0.23 17.22 -2.05
N GLY A 27 0.91 16.55 -1.92
CA GLY A 27 1.38 16.01 -0.66
C GLY A 27 2.89 16.07 -0.52
N LYS A 28 3.37 15.63 0.65
CA LYS A 28 4.79 15.47 0.94
C LYS A 28 5.12 13.98 1.06
N THR A 29 6.37 13.65 0.78
CA THR A 29 6.87 12.29 0.98
C THR A 29 8.06 12.28 1.92
N THR A 30 8.16 11.22 2.71
CA THR A 30 9.36 10.79 3.43
C THR A 30 9.62 9.32 3.12
N ARG A 31 10.59 8.70 3.78
CA ARG A 31 10.88 7.27 3.67
C ARG A 31 11.00 6.66 5.06
N TYR A 32 10.53 5.43 5.24
CA TYR A 32 10.66 4.68 6.48
C TYR A 32 10.81 3.17 6.25
N TRP A 33 11.35 2.52 7.26
CA TRP A 33 11.26 1.08 7.49
C TRP A 33 11.53 0.83 8.97
N ASP A 34 10.49 0.61 9.77
CA ASP A 34 10.58 0.44 11.23
C ASP A 34 10.32 -1.00 11.69
N CYS A 35 10.06 -1.91 10.74
CA CYS A 35 9.66 -3.30 10.96
C CYS A 35 8.35 -3.52 11.71
N CYS A 36 7.73 -2.47 12.21
CA CYS A 36 6.54 -2.60 13.02
C CYS A 36 5.41 -3.23 12.21
N LYS A 37 4.52 -3.96 12.90
CA LYS A 37 3.26 -4.37 12.29
C LYS A 37 2.54 -3.11 11.77
N PRO A 38 2.23 -3.03 10.46
CA PRO A 38 1.57 -1.87 9.90
C PRO A 38 0.15 -1.73 10.48
N SER A 39 -0.34 -0.50 10.67
CA SER A 39 -1.60 -0.26 11.38
C SER A 39 -2.81 -0.88 10.67
N CYS A 40 -2.83 -0.96 9.34
CA CYS A 40 -3.89 -1.64 8.59
C CYS A 40 -3.78 -3.18 8.63
N GLY A 41 -2.73 -3.72 9.27
CA GLY A 41 -2.60 -5.14 9.60
C GLY A 41 -3.40 -5.55 10.84
N TRP A 42 -4.05 -4.61 11.54
CA TRP A 42 -4.99 -4.92 12.62
C TRP A 42 -6.40 -5.22 12.08
N PRO A 43 -7.17 -6.10 12.74
CA PRO A 43 -8.55 -6.37 12.37
C PRO A 43 -9.41 -5.11 12.46
N LYS A 44 -10.40 -4.99 11.55
CA LYS A 44 -11.43 -3.94 11.56
C LYS A 44 -10.91 -2.51 11.40
N LYS A 45 -9.73 -2.33 10.79
CA LYS A 45 -9.13 -1.01 10.55
C LYS A 45 -9.60 -0.30 9.29
N GLY A 46 -10.18 -1.01 8.34
CA GLY A 46 -10.76 -0.44 7.12
C GLY A 46 -11.77 -1.37 6.48
N ASN A 47 -12.24 -0.98 5.30
CA ASN A 47 -13.27 -1.72 4.55
C ASN A 47 -12.70 -2.87 3.70
N ALA A 48 -11.42 -3.19 3.85
CA ALA A 48 -10.78 -4.28 3.12
C ALA A 48 -11.32 -5.66 3.60
N PRO A 49 -11.43 -6.66 2.71
CA PRO A 49 -11.87 -8.01 3.06
C PRO A 49 -11.00 -8.70 4.12
N SER A 50 -9.72 -8.33 4.17
CA SER A 50 -8.74 -8.83 5.13
C SER A 50 -7.77 -7.70 5.52
N PRO A 51 -7.19 -7.74 6.73
CA PRO A 51 -6.09 -6.87 7.10
C PRO A 51 -4.87 -7.09 6.19
N VAL A 52 -3.96 -6.13 6.21
CA VAL A 52 -2.65 -6.27 5.57
C VAL A 52 -1.91 -7.46 6.18
N GLY A 53 -1.29 -8.28 5.33
CA GLY A 53 -0.49 -9.42 5.77
C GLY A 53 0.67 -9.00 6.67
N THR A 54 0.98 -9.84 7.66
CA THR A 54 2.11 -9.64 8.57
C THR A 54 2.93 -10.91 8.65
N CYS A 55 4.21 -10.76 9.00
CA CYS A 55 5.16 -11.86 9.04
C CYS A 55 5.78 -12.02 10.44
N ASP A 56 6.29 -13.22 10.73
CA ASP A 56 7.18 -13.42 11.88
C ASP A 56 8.58 -12.86 11.60
N LYS A 57 9.47 -12.94 12.60
CA LYS A 57 10.89 -12.50 12.50
C LYS A 57 11.74 -13.26 11.47
N ASN A 58 11.20 -14.28 10.82
CA ASN A 58 11.87 -15.02 9.75
C ASN A 58 11.15 -14.80 8.41
N ASP A 59 10.37 -13.71 8.33
CA ASP A 59 9.56 -13.31 7.17
C ASP A 59 8.55 -14.37 6.71
N ARG A 60 8.05 -15.18 7.64
CA ARG A 60 6.99 -16.16 7.35
C ARG A 60 5.62 -15.53 7.57
N PRO A 61 4.71 -15.56 6.59
CA PRO A 61 3.37 -15.01 6.76
C PRO A 61 2.63 -15.66 7.93
N LEU A 62 2.10 -14.85 8.85
CA LEU A 62 1.41 -15.32 10.05
C LEU A 62 0.01 -15.88 9.77
N ASN A 63 -0.67 -15.39 8.72
CA ASN A 63 -2.00 -15.86 8.28
C ASN A 63 -3.06 -15.97 9.39
N ASP A 64 -2.95 -15.13 10.41
CA ASP A 64 -3.73 -15.22 11.65
C ASP A 64 -4.89 -14.19 11.70
N GLY A 65 -5.19 -13.56 10.57
CA GLY A 65 -6.18 -12.50 10.47
C GLY A 65 -5.78 -11.20 11.18
N GLY A 66 -4.49 -10.99 11.47
CA GLY A 66 -3.99 -9.78 12.13
C GLY A 66 -4.09 -9.82 13.66
N ASN A 67 -4.23 -11.00 14.27
CA ASN A 67 -4.41 -11.12 15.72
C ASN A 67 -3.11 -10.97 16.52
N THR A 68 -1.97 -11.35 15.94
CA THR A 68 -0.66 -11.28 16.58
C THR A 68 -0.25 -9.84 16.81
N LYS A 69 0.27 -9.58 18.01
CA LYS A 69 0.70 -8.25 18.45
C LYS A 69 1.96 -7.81 17.70
N SER A 70 2.08 -6.50 17.47
CA SER A 70 3.26 -5.90 16.80
C SER A 70 4.55 -6.24 17.56
N GLY A 71 5.61 -6.60 16.83
CA GLY A 71 6.96 -6.76 17.41
C GLY A 71 7.51 -5.48 18.04
N CYS A 72 7.00 -4.31 17.66
CA CYS A 72 7.32 -3.03 18.29
C CYS A 72 6.60 -2.82 19.63
N ASP A 73 5.61 -3.64 19.97
CA ASP A 73 5.03 -3.66 21.30
C ASP A 73 5.72 -4.73 22.16
N ASN A 74 5.81 -4.47 23.47
CA ASN A 74 6.36 -5.46 24.40
C ASN A 74 5.64 -6.81 24.29
N GLY A 75 6.39 -7.87 23.98
CA GLY A 75 5.92 -9.25 23.84
C GLY A 75 5.18 -9.58 22.54
N GLY A 76 5.24 -8.72 21.51
CA GLY A 76 4.69 -9.05 20.20
C GLY A 76 5.69 -9.74 19.27
N SER A 77 5.17 -10.25 18.15
CA SER A 77 5.94 -11.06 17.19
C SER A 77 5.47 -10.94 15.74
N ALA A 78 4.66 -9.92 15.42
CA ALA A 78 4.25 -9.59 14.06
C ALA A 78 5.00 -8.37 13.54
N PHE A 79 5.53 -8.50 12.34
CA PHE A 79 6.34 -7.50 11.64
C PHE A 79 5.75 -7.21 10.26
N MET A 80 6.16 -6.10 9.66
CA MET A 80 5.95 -5.86 8.23
C MET A 80 6.74 -6.90 7.41
N CYS A 81 6.11 -7.51 6.41
CA CYS A 81 6.78 -8.51 5.57
C CYS A 81 7.76 -7.85 4.60
N SER A 82 8.89 -8.51 4.29
CA SER A 82 9.89 -8.02 3.33
C SER A 82 9.31 -7.83 1.93
N SER A 83 8.33 -8.66 1.56
CA SER A 83 7.57 -8.56 0.31
C SER A 83 6.77 -7.25 0.17
N GLN A 84 6.66 -6.46 1.23
CA GLN A 84 6.06 -5.11 1.21
C GLN A 84 7.10 -4.01 0.93
N SER A 85 8.12 -4.34 0.10
CA SER A 85 9.17 -3.43 -0.37
C SER A 85 8.95 -2.99 -1.81
N PRO A 86 9.22 -1.73 -2.17
CA PRO A 86 8.87 -1.18 -3.47
C PRO A 86 9.68 -1.83 -4.59
N TRP A 87 9.08 -1.95 -5.77
CA TRP A 87 9.77 -2.47 -6.96
C TRP A 87 9.46 -1.65 -8.20
N ALA A 88 10.44 -1.59 -9.11
CA ALA A 88 10.26 -0.92 -10.40
C ALA A 88 9.55 -1.85 -11.39
N VAL A 89 8.54 -1.32 -12.08
CA VAL A 89 7.92 -1.99 -13.24
C VAL A 89 8.70 -1.66 -14.51
N ASN A 90 9.13 -0.40 -14.60
CA ASN A 90 9.98 0.12 -15.66
C ASN A 90 10.66 1.42 -15.17
N GLU A 91 11.36 2.12 -16.05
CA GLU A 91 12.10 3.34 -15.69
C GLU A 91 11.23 4.51 -15.17
N THR A 92 9.93 4.50 -15.42
CA THR A 92 9.02 5.61 -15.09
C THR A 92 7.94 5.26 -14.08
N VAL A 93 7.73 3.97 -13.80
CA VAL A 93 6.66 3.47 -12.93
C VAL A 93 7.20 2.44 -11.95
N SER A 94 6.89 2.64 -10.67
CA SER A 94 7.12 1.68 -9.58
C SER A 94 5.83 1.40 -8.81
N TYR A 95 5.80 0.27 -8.12
CA TYR A 95 4.79 -0.06 -7.10
C TYR A 95 5.43 -0.11 -5.71
N GLY A 96 4.64 0.10 -4.68
CA GLY A 96 5.11 -0.03 -3.30
C GLY A 96 4.02 0.15 -2.25
N TRP A 97 4.46 0.51 -1.05
CA TRP A 97 3.61 0.68 0.13
C TRP A 97 3.94 1.99 0.84
N ALA A 98 3.00 2.51 1.61
CA ALA A 98 3.21 3.73 2.38
C ALA A 98 2.43 3.76 3.70
N ALA A 99 2.98 4.48 4.68
CA ALA A 99 2.19 5.05 5.75
C ALA A 99 1.58 6.36 5.25
N VAL A 100 0.29 6.61 5.55
CA VAL A 100 -0.42 7.77 5.01
C VAL A 100 -1.10 8.58 6.10
N ASN A 101 -1.19 9.89 5.86
CA ASN A 101 -2.07 10.79 6.59
C ASN A 101 -2.75 11.74 5.60
N ILE A 102 -4.03 11.53 5.32
CA ILE A 102 -4.78 12.28 4.29
C ILE A 102 -5.76 13.24 4.97
N ALA A 103 -5.66 14.53 4.61
CA ALA A 103 -6.48 15.58 5.20
C ALA A 103 -7.98 15.30 5.01
N GLY A 104 -8.76 15.44 6.08
CA GLY A 104 -10.21 15.22 6.04
C GLY A 104 -10.63 13.75 5.85
N SER A 105 -9.69 12.81 5.94
CA SER A 105 -9.94 11.37 5.86
C SER A 105 -9.61 10.69 7.20
N ASN A 106 -9.69 9.37 7.23
CA ASN A 106 -9.34 8.56 8.40
C ASN A 106 -8.83 7.16 7.99
N GLU A 107 -8.34 6.41 8.98
CA GLU A 107 -7.78 5.08 8.80
C GLU A 107 -8.75 4.10 8.12
N ALA A 108 -10.05 4.19 8.42
CA ALA A 108 -11.04 3.33 7.79
C ALA A 108 -11.19 3.58 6.28
N SER A 109 -10.96 4.82 5.85
CA SER A 109 -11.04 5.24 4.44
C SER A 109 -9.77 4.94 3.66
N TRP A 110 -8.58 5.10 4.25
CA TRP A 110 -7.33 4.90 3.52
C TRP A 110 -6.73 3.51 3.65
N CYS A 111 -7.06 2.73 4.69
CA CYS A 111 -6.47 1.41 4.83
C CYS A 111 -6.76 0.52 3.62
N CYS A 112 -5.68 0.00 3.03
CA CYS A 112 -5.66 -0.79 1.81
C CYS A 112 -6.07 -0.05 0.53
N ALA A 113 -6.33 1.25 0.59
CA ALA A 113 -6.53 2.08 -0.60
C ALA A 113 -5.21 2.25 -1.36
N CYS A 114 -5.31 2.46 -2.67
CA CYS A 114 -4.16 2.72 -3.53
C CYS A 114 -4.14 4.16 -4.02
N TYR A 115 -2.95 4.74 -4.10
CA TYR A 115 -2.72 6.10 -4.58
C TYR A 115 -1.63 6.10 -5.65
N GLU A 116 -1.88 6.77 -6.78
CA GLU A 116 -0.84 7.08 -7.75
C GLU A 116 -0.18 8.40 -7.37
N LEU A 117 1.11 8.33 -7.03
CA LEU A 117 1.93 9.51 -6.75
C LEU A 117 2.70 9.87 -8.02
N THR A 118 2.57 11.11 -8.47
CA THR A 118 3.48 11.68 -9.48
C THR A 118 4.43 12.62 -8.75
N PHE A 119 5.73 12.30 -8.76
CA PHE A 119 6.73 13.15 -8.10
C PHE A 119 6.87 14.49 -8.84
N THR A 120 6.97 15.58 -8.07
CA THR A 120 7.03 16.96 -8.61
C THR A 120 8.36 17.66 -8.36
N SER A 121 9.33 16.97 -7.74
CA SER A 121 10.66 17.50 -7.40
C SER A 121 11.70 16.39 -7.24
N GLY A 122 12.98 16.78 -7.07
CA GLY A 122 14.10 15.85 -6.90
C GLY A 122 14.48 15.08 -8.17
N ALA A 123 15.34 14.07 -8.02
CA ALA A 123 15.85 13.26 -9.14
C ALA A 123 14.79 12.36 -9.81
N VAL A 124 13.67 12.14 -9.13
CA VAL A 124 12.55 11.30 -9.59
C VAL A 124 11.38 12.12 -10.14
N ASN A 125 11.56 13.44 -10.35
CA ASN A 125 10.51 14.32 -10.87
C ASN A 125 9.89 13.78 -12.17
N GLY A 126 8.56 13.73 -12.23
CA GLY A 126 7.77 13.18 -13.33
C GLY A 126 7.58 11.66 -13.31
N LYS A 127 8.32 10.91 -12.48
CA LYS A 127 8.11 9.47 -12.31
C LYS A 127 6.87 9.21 -11.44
N LYS A 128 6.33 8.01 -11.59
CA LYS A 128 5.15 7.55 -10.86
C LYS A 128 5.48 6.43 -9.88
N LEU A 129 4.89 6.51 -8.70
CA LEU A 129 4.88 5.43 -7.71
C LEU A 129 3.44 5.17 -7.29
N ILE A 130 2.94 3.96 -7.54
CA ILE A 130 1.62 3.54 -7.08
C ILE A 130 1.80 2.82 -5.75
N VAL A 131 1.24 3.38 -4.68
CA VAL A 131 1.38 2.83 -3.33
C VAL A 131 0.06 2.30 -2.79
N GLN A 132 0.11 1.18 -2.07
CA GLN A 132 -0.96 0.77 -1.16
C GLN A 132 -0.71 1.37 0.23
N ALA A 133 -1.72 2.02 0.80
CA ALA A 133 -1.68 2.51 2.17
C ALA A 133 -1.86 1.35 3.16
N THR A 134 -0.81 1.03 3.90
CA THR A 134 -0.80 -0.07 4.88
C THR A 134 -0.66 0.40 6.31
N ASN A 135 -0.22 1.64 6.52
CA ASN A 135 0.02 2.19 7.84
C ASN A 135 -0.51 3.63 7.94
N THR A 136 -0.71 4.10 9.16
CA THR A 136 -1.05 5.51 9.44
C THR A 136 0.19 6.24 9.91
N GLY A 137 0.55 7.33 9.24
CA GLY A 137 1.62 8.23 9.69
C GLY A 137 1.10 9.29 10.65
N GLY A 138 0.79 8.89 11.89
CA GLY A 138 0.07 9.74 12.85
C GLY A 138 0.82 11.01 13.30
N ASP A 139 2.14 11.03 13.18
CA ASP A 139 3.04 12.15 13.46
C ASP A 139 3.29 13.04 12.23
N LEU A 140 2.79 12.63 11.06
CA LEU A 140 2.99 13.33 9.81
C LEU A 140 1.97 14.45 9.62
N GLY A 141 2.36 15.47 8.84
CA GLY A 141 1.44 16.53 8.44
C GLY A 141 0.33 16.04 7.51
N ASN A 142 -0.62 16.92 7.22
CA ASN A 142 -1.69 16.64 6.26
C ASN A 142 -1.14 16.30 4.86
N ASN A 143 -1.75 15.31 4.22
CA ASN A 143 -1.41 14.80 2.88
C ASN A 143 0.04 14.33 2.78
N HIS A 144 0.45 13.46 3.70
CA HIS A 144 1.80 12.94 3.76
C HIS A 144 1.81 11.44 3.46
N PHE A 145 2.77 11.02 2.63
CA PHE A 145 3.05 9.63 2.30
C PHE A 145 4.46 9.27 2.75
N ASP A 146 4.58 8.50 3.83
CA ASP A 146 5.86 7.94 4.24
C ASP A 146 6.09 6.64 3.47
N LEU A 147 6.99 6.68 2.49
CA LEU A 147 7.19 5.57 1.57
C LEU A 147 7.92 4.44 2.29
N ALA A 148 7.35 3.25 2.29
CA ALA A 148 8.05 2.07 2.76
C ALA A 148 9.18 1.79 1.77
N VAL A 149 10.41 1.96 2.20
CA VAL A 149 11.61 1.66 1.40
C VAL A 149 12.38 0.61 2.17
N GLY A 150 11.93 -0.64 2.01
CA GLY A 150 12.62 -1.79 2.56
C GLY A 150 13.93 -2.06 1.84
N PHE A 151 14.71 -2.94 2.44
CA PHE A 151 15.90 -3.51 1.84
C PHE A 151 15.50 -4.56 0.79
N GLU A 152 16.35 -4.81 -0.22
CA GLU A 152 16.02 -5.76 -1.27
C GLU A 152 15.80 -7.16 -0.68
N PRO A 153 14.91 -8.00 -1.26
CA PRO A 153 14.81 -9.41 -0.89
C PRO A 153 16.19 -10.09 -1.06
N GLY A 154 16.89 -10.36 0.04
CA GLY A 154 18.25 -10.89 0.05
C GLY A 154 19.30 -9.98 0.69
N ASP A 155 18.94 -8.77 1.12
CA ASP A 155 19.75 -7.95 2.02
C ASP A 155 19.68 -8.55 3.45
N GLU A 156 20.39 -9.67 3.60
CA GLU A 156 20.68 -10.27 4.90
C GLU A 156 21.67 -9.36 5.65
N ASP A 157 21.42 -9.12 6.94
CA ASP A 157 22.48 -8.63 7.83
C ASP A 157 23.67 -9.62 7.82
N GLU A 158 24.82 -9.26 8.38
CA GLU A 158 26.00 -10.16 8.52
C GLU A 158 25.68 -11.51 9.22
N ASP A 159 24.48 -11.64 9.82
CA ASP A 159 23.95 -12.82 10.49
C ASP A 159 22.81 -13.55 9.74
N GLY A 160 22.57 -13.26 8.44
CA GLY A 160 21.63 -14.05 7.63
C GLY A 160 20.15 -13.84 7.96
N ARG A 161 19.80 -12.71 8.60
CA ARG A 161 18.43 -12.42 9.04
C ARG A 161 17.76 -11.42 8.11
N VAL A 162 16.46 -11.62 7.89
CA VAL A 162 15.60 -10.58 7.32
C VAL A 162 15.64 -9.40 8.29
N HIS A 163 15.66 -8.18 7.76
CA HIS A 163 15.93 -6.93 8.47
C HIS A 163 14.88 -6.52 9.54
N CYS A 164 14.11 -7.49 10.05
CA CYS A 164 13.16 -7.48 11.17
C CYS A 164 13.31 -8.82 11.94
#